data_AF-A0A8C5ST51-F1
#
_entry.id   AF-A0A8C5ST51-F1
#
_cell.length_a   1.000
_cell.length_b   1.000
_cell.length_c   1.000
_cell.angle_alpha   90.00
_cell.angle_beta   90.00
_cell.angle_gamma   90.00
#
_symmetry.space_group_name_H-M   'P 1'
#
loop_
_entity.id
_entity.type
_entity.pdbx_description
1 polymer ?
#
loop_
_entity_poly.entity_id
_entity_poly.type
_entity_poly.pdbx_seq_one_letter_code
_entity_poly.pdbx_strand_id
1 'polypeptide(L)'
;MKVLKVVPVLLSLIYTTFSITRWPTHIICKNNNLEVSYRSCDPLQDVALSVDSCTYVASRDVNIRLATVLRHAINELSVDFSLTINGEIVPLYSKQLCERNQPQFQFCGKKKGEYIYYSGSISLNMENIPQGEFNMTAQLFNEDRHTIICANFYINNA
;
A
#
# COMPACT_ATOMS: atom_id res chain seq x y z
N MET A 1 -51.87 -12.56 15.07
CA MET A 1 -50.57 -13.05 14.53
C MET A 1 -50.11 -12.19 13.35
N LYS A 2 -49.32 -11.13 13.58
CA LYS A 2 -48.69 -10.32 12.51
C LYS A 2 -47.23 -9.93 12.83
N VAL A 3 -46.59 -10.62 13.78
CA VAL A 3 -45.24 -10.25 14.27
C VAL A 3 -44.13 -11.01 13.51
N LEU A 4 -44.48 -12.01 12.69
CA LEU A 4 -43.49 -12.94 12.12
C LEU A 4 -42.82 -12.50 10.80
N LYS A 5 -43.26 -11.39 10.18
CA LYS A 5 -42.73 -10.94 8.87
C LYS A 5 -41.76 -9.76 8.94
N VAL A 6 -41.68 -9.07 10.08
CA VAL A 6 -40.79 -7.89 10.23
C VAL A 6 -39.37 -8.32 10.60
N VAL A 7 -39.23 -9.36 11.43
CA VAL A 7 -37.94 -9.93 11.84
C VAL A 7 -37.08 -10.42 10.66
N PRO A 8 -37.58 -11.21 9.69
CA PRO A 8 -36.76 -11.67 8.57
C PRO A 8 -36.36 -10.54 7.61
N VAL A 9 -37.16 -9.48 7.49
CA VAL A 9 -36.84 -8.31 6.66
C VAL A 9 -35.77 -7.44 7.31
N LEU A 10 -35.83 -7.23 8.64
CA LEU A 10 -34.74 -6.59 9.37
C LEU A 10 -33.45 -7.41 9.31
N LEU A 11 -33.52 -8.73 9.43
CA LEU A 11 -32.35 -9.61 9.30
C LEU A 11 -31.73 -9.51 7.89
N SER A 12 -32.55 -9.46 6.84
CA SER A 12 -32.09 -9.28 5.46
C SER A 12 -31.39 -7.94 5.23
N LEU A 13 -31.87 -6.85 5.85
CA LEU A 13 -31.23 -5.54 5.76
C LEU A 13 -29.85 -5.51 6.44
N ILE A 14 -29.69 -6.22 7.57
CA ILE A 14 -28.40 -6.33 8.29
C ILE A 14 -27.38 -7.13 7.47
N TYR A 15 -27.83 -8.14 6.69
CA TYR A 15 -26.94 -8.91 5.82
C TYR A 15 -26.46 -8.16 4.57
N THR A 16 -27.17 -7.11 4.13
CA THR A 16 -26.78 -6.35 2.92
C THR A 16 -25.69 -5.29 3.16
N THR A 17 -25.34 -4.99 4.41
CA THR A 17 -24.37 -3.92 4.74
C THR A 17 -22.98 -4.41 5.12
N PHE A 18 -22.66 -5.70 5.00
CA PHE A 18 -21.26 -6.14 4.88
C PHE A 18 -20.72 -5.79 3.49
N SER A 19 -20.89 -4.54 3.08
CA SER A 19 -20.00 -3.95 2.09
C SER A 19 -18.64 -3.90 2.77
N ILE A 20 -17.74 -4.81 2.36
CA ILE A 20 -16.32 -4.70 2.66
C ILE A 20 -15.95 -3.29 2.20
N THR A 21 -15.81 -2.35 3.15
CA THR A 21 -15.39 -0.99 2.85
C THR A 21 -13.96 -1.08 2.33
N ARG A 22 -13.83 -1.14 1.01
CA ARG A 22 -12.55 -1.08 0.32
C ARG A 22 -12.16 0.38 0.19
N TRP A 23 -10.91 0.70 0.51
CA TRP A 23 -10.37 2.04 0.26
C TRP A 23 -10.49 2.41 -1.22
N PRO A 24 -10.63 3.71 -1.54
CA PRO A 24 -10.68 4.15 -2.93
C PRO A 24 -9.40 3.78 -3.68
N THR A 25 -9.49 3.68 -5.01
CA THR A 25 -8.31 3.61 -5.86
C THR A 25 -7.83 5.03 -6.17
N HIS A 26 -6.55 5.25 -5.99
CA HIS A 26 -5.87 6.51 -6.29
C HIS A 26 -5.02 6.35 -7.53
N ILE A 27 -5.03 7.36 -8.40
CA ILE A 27 -4.21 7.39 -9.60
C ILE A 27 -2.91 8.12 -9.27
N ILE A 28 -1.78 7.45 -9.44
CA ILE A 28 -0.45 8.05 -9.31
C ILE A 28 -0.04 8.64 -10.66
N CYS A 29 -0.22 7.86 -11.73
CA CYS A 29 0.15 8.21 -13.09
C CYS A 29 -0.89 7.75 -14.09
N LYS A 30 -1.17 8.57 -15.10
CA LYS A 30 -1.97 8.18 -16.25
C LYS A 30 -1.55 9.00 -17.46
N ASN A 31 -0.74 8.40 -18.32
CA ASN A 31 -0.35 8.94 -19.62
C ASN A 31 -0.41 7.84 -20.69
N ASN A 32 -0.02 8.15 -21.93
CA ASN A 32 -0.13 7.21 -23.05
C ASN A 32 0.76 5.95 -22.91
N ASN A 33 1.82 6.01 -22.10
CA ASN A 33 2.81 4.93 -21.98
C ASN A 33 2.77 4.24 -20.60
N LEU A 34 2.19 4.90 -19.59
CA LEU A 34 2.23 4.45 -18.20
C LEU A 34 0.95 4.84 -17.46
N GLU A 35 0.26 3.82 -16.93
CA GLU A 35 -0.79 3.96 -15.94
C GLU A 35 -0.38 3.26 -14.65
N VAL A 36 -0.41 4.00 -13.54
CA VAL A 36 -0.13 3.48 -12.20
C VAL A 36 -1.23 3.97 -11.28
N SER A 37 -1.89 3.02 -10.63
CA SER A 37 -2.85 3.30 -9.58
C SER A 37 -2.60 2.40 -8.38
N TYR A 38 -3.07 2.80 -7.21
CA TYR A 38 -2.99 1.98 -6.02
C TYR A 38 -4.28 2.02 -5.20
N ARG A 39 -4.44 1.02 -4.35
CA ARG A 39 -5.47 0.96 -3.32
C ARG A 39 -4.86 0.44 -2.04
N SER A 40 -5.16 1.08 -0.90
CA SER A 40 -4.75 0.52 0.39
C SER A 40 -5.39 -0.85 0.64
N CYS A 41 -4.56 -1.80 1.07
CA CYS A 41 -4.99 -3.13 1.52
C CYS A 41 -4.95 -3.26 3.05
N ASP A 42 -4.59 -2.20 3.78
CA ASP A 42 -4.71 -2.14 5.23
C ASP A 42 -6.20 -1.98 5.60
N PRO A 43 -6.82 -2.90 6.35
CA PRO A 43 -8.23 -2.79 6.73
C PRO A 43 -8.54 -1.58 7.62
N LEU A 44 -7.52 -0.95 8.24
CA LEU A 44 -7.70 0.09 9.25
C LEU A 44 -7.60 1.51 8.70
N GLN A 45 -6.89 1.73 7.59
CA GLN A 45 -6.66 3.07 7.04
C GLN A 45 -6.19 3.06 5.59
N ASP A 46 -6.43 4.19 4.93
CA ASP A 46 -5.82 4.51 3.65
C ASP A 46 -4.41 5.12 3.84
N VAL A 47 -3.68 5.28 2.74
CA VAL A 47 -2.36 5.92 2.72
C VAL A 47 -2.33 6.95 1.59
N ALA A 48 -1.70 8.10 1.84
CA ALA A 48 -1.45 9.08 0.80
C ALA A 48 -0.09 8.81 0.15
N LEU A 49 -0.07 8.60 -1.16
CA LEU A 49 1.12 8.36 -1.94
C LEU A 49 1.06 9.13 -3.26
N SER A 50 2.12 9.87 -3.59
CA SER A 50 2.31 10.51 -4.89
C SER A 50 3.74 10.38 -5.36
N VAL A 51 3.95 10.51 -6.68
CA VAL A 51 5.27 10.58 -7.30
C VAL A 51 5.43 11.96 -7.94
N ASP A 52 6.64 12.53 -7.92
CA ASP A 52 6.86 13.86 -8.50
C ASP A 52 6.80 13.85 -10.04
N SER A 53 7.20 12.76 -10.69
CA SER A 53 7.10 12.60 -12.14
C SER A 53 6.67 11.20 -12.55
N CYS A 54 5.82 11.14 -13.58
CA CYS A 54 5.35 9.89 -14.20
C CYS A 54 6.26 9.39 -15.32
N THR A 55 7.52 9.80 -15.29
CA THR A 55 8.56 9.34 -16.19
C THR A 55 9.40 8.31 -15.46
N TYR A 56 8.91 7.08 -15.38
CA TYR A 56 9.75 6.00 -14.88
C TYR A 56 10.76 5.64 -15.97
N VAL A 57 12.04 5.75 -15.63
CA VAL A 57 13.13 5.19 -16.42
C VAL A 57 13.74 4.12 -15.54
N ALA A 58 13.86 2.90 -16.06
CA ALA A 58 14.52 1.80 -15.38
C ALA A 58 15.86 2.26 -14.78
N SER A 59 16.16 1.81 -13.56
CA SER A 59 17.39 2.16 -12.83
C SER A 59 17.55 3.65 -12.45
N ARG A 60 16.46 4.44 -12.40
CA ARG A 60 16.48 5.78 -11.80
C ARG A 60 15.72 5.86 -10.49
N ASP A 61 16.22 6.71 -9.60
CA ASP A 61 15.53 7.11 -8.38
C ASP A 61 14.22 7.82 -8.71
N VAL A 62 13.15 7.45 -8.00
CA VAL A 62 11.85 8.11 -8.09
C VAL A 62 11.63 8.90 -6.81
N ASN A 63 11.34 10.20 -6.94
CA ASN A 63 10.93 11.01 -5.80
C ASN A 63 9.46 10.72 -5.48
N ILE A 64 9.21 10.31 -4.25
CA ILE A 64 7.88 10.01 -3.74
C ILE A 64 7.53 10.93 -2.57
N ARG A 65 6.23 11.10 -2.36
CA ARG A 65 5.68 11.67 -1.13
C ARG A 65 4.70 10.67 -0.54
N LEU A 66 4.91 10.32 0.72
CA LEU A 66 4.16 9.30 1.44
C LEU A 66 3.69 9.89 2.77
N ALA A 67 2.41 9.74 3.09
CA ALA A 67 1.89 10.15 4.38
C ALA A 67 0.85 9.17 4.95
N THR A 68 0.96 8.89 6.25
CA THR A 68 0.01 8.05 7.00
C THR A 68 0.05 8.33 8.50
N VAL A 69 -0.97 7.87 9.22
CA VAL A 69 -0.96 7.78 10.69
C VAL A 69 -0.42 6.42 11.11
N LEU A 70 0.47 6.38 12.08
CA LEU A 70 0.98 5.12 12.61
C LEU A 70 -0.05 4.42 13.49
N ARG A 71 -0.44 3.20 13.12
CA ARG A 71 -1.31 2.35 13.96
C ARG A 71 -0.54 1.50 14.96
N HIS A 72 0.76 1.34 14.73
CA HIS A 72 1.73 0.68 15.59
C HIS A 72 3.04 1.48 15.61
N ALA A 73 3.87 1.29 16.63
CA ALA A 73 5.20 1.89 16.67
C ALA A 73 6.12 1.22 15.65
N ILE A 74 7.10 1.97 15.15
CA ILE A 74 8.06 1.52 14.13
C ILE A 74 9.50 1.65 14.63
N ASN A 75 9.85 0.90 15.68
CA ASN A 75 11.24 0.86 16.12
C ASN A 75 12.11 0.13 15.06
N GLU A 76 11.51 -0.87 14.42
CA GLU A 76 12.01 -1.48 13.19
C GLU A 76 10.92 -1.38 12.11
N LEU A 77 11.34 -1.40 10.85
CA LEU A 77 10.43 -1.29 9.72
C LEU A 77 11.05 -2.00 8.54
N SER A 78 10.35 -2.98 7.99
CA SER A 78 10.73 -3.67 6.77
C SER A 78 9.73 -3.35 5.67
N VAL A 79 10.18 -3.36 4.42
CA VAL A 79 9.33 -3.25 3.23
C VAL A 79 9.50 -4.48 2.36
N ASP A 80 8.40 -5.07 1.94
CA ASP A 80 8.32 -6.18 0.99
C ASP A 80 7.52 -5.75 -0.25
N PHE A 81 8.05 -6.06 -1.43
CA PHE A 81 7.32 -5.97 -2.70
C PHE A 81 7.13 -7.36 -3.27
N SER A 82 5.94 -7.62 -3.80
CA SER A 82 5.59 -8.87 -4.48
C SER A 82 4.74 -8.61 -5.70
N LEU A 83 4.89 -9.42 -6.74
CA LEU A 83 3.99 -9.43 -7.89
C LEU A 83 2.88 -10.45 -7.69
N THR A 84 1.73 -10.18 -8.28
CA THR A 84 0.70 -11.18 -8.47
C THR A 84 0.62 -11.53 -9.94
N ILE A 85 1.07 -12.74 -10.29
CA ILE A 85 1.07 -13.27 -11.66
C ILE A 85 0.18 -14.52 -11.65
N ASN A 86 -0.88 -14.53 -12.45
CA ASN A 86 -1.83 -15.65 -12.55
C ASN A 86 -2.42 -16.10 -11.19
N GLY A 87 -2.53 -15.18 -10.22
CA GLY A 87 -3.01 -15.48 -8.86
C GLY A 87 -1.94 -15.98 -7.90
N GLU A 88 -0.71 -16.22 -8.36
CA GLU A 88 0.43 -16.57 -7.51
C GLU A 88 1.18 -15.32 -7.07
N ILE A 89 1.61 -15.29 -5.80
CA ILE A 89 2.39 -14.20 -5.22
C ILE A 89 3.88 -14.53 -5.37
N VAL A 90 4.58 -13.71 -6.15
CA VAL A 90 6.02 -13.84 -6.40
C VAL A 90 6.76 -12.71 -5.66
N PRO A 91 7.59 -13.00 -4.66
CA PRO A 91 8.36 -11.96 -3.96
C PRO A 91 9.41 -11.35 -4.92
N LEU A 92 9.48 -10.02 -4.95
CA LEU A 92 10.44 -9.29 -5.78
C LEU A 92 11.60 -8.71 -4.98
N TYR A 93 11.29 -8.09 -3.85
CA TYR A 93 12.24 -7.27 -3.11
C TYR A 93 11.84 -7.24 -1.64
N SER A 94 12.84 -7.25 -0.76
CA SER A 94 12.67 -6.98 0.66
C SER A 94 13.83 -6.14 1.16
N LYS A 95 13.55 -5.15 2.01
CA LYS A 95 14.57 -4.30 2.64
C LYS A 95 14.15 -3.85 4.03
N GLN A 96 15.11 -3.82 4.94
CA GLN A 96 14.99 -3.14 6.22
C GLN A 96 15.16 -1.63 6.03
N LEU A 97 14.13 -0.85 6.38
CA LEU A 97 14.15 0.62 6.33
C LEU A 97 14.60 1.22 7.67
N CYS A 98 14.11 0.65 8.77
CA CYS A 98 14.48 1.06 10.12
C CYS A 98 15.14 -0.09 10.87
N GLU A 99 16.33 0.17 11.37
CA GLU A 99 17.07 -0.70 12.27
C GLU A 99 17.21 0.00 13.62
N ARG A 100 17.04 -0.75 14.71
CA ARG A 100 17.03 -0.20 16.08
C ARG A 100 18.29 0.62 16.41
N ASN A 101 19.44 0.24 15.83
CA ASN A 101 20.74 0.85 16.15
C ASN A 101 21.30 1.72 15.01
N GLN A 102 20.69 1.72 13.82
CA GLN A 102 21.18 2.44 12.62
C GLN A 102 20.01 2.98 11.78
N PRO A 103 19.21 3.93 12.32
CA PRO A 103 18.06 4.46 11.58
C PRO A 103 18.51 5.25 10.35
N GLN A 104 18.16 4.78 9.15
CA GLN A 104 18.46 5.48 7.89
C GLN A 104 17.49 6.65 7.62
N PHE A 105 16.27 6.56 8.15
CA PHE A 105 15.21 7.53 7.92
C PHE A 105 14.80 8.24 9.22
N GLN A 106 14.47 9.53 9.11
CA GLN A 106 14.04 10.35 10.25
C GLN A 106 12.74 9.87 10.91
N PHE A 107 11.92 9.08 10.19
CA PHE A 107 10.68 8.53 10.75
C PHE A 107 10.90 7.30 11.63
N CYS A 108 12.09 6.69 11.65
CA CYS A 108 12.36 5.52 12.47
C CYS A 108 12.24 5.84 13.97
N GLY A 109 11.64 4.92 14.73
CA GLY A 109 11.41 5.07 16.18
C GLY A 109 10.12 5.80 16.56
N LYS A 110 9.37 6.33 15.58
CA LYS A 110 8.05 6.94 15.82
C LYS A 110 7.06 5.95 16.45
N LYS A 111 6.18 6.49 17.29
CA LYS A 111 5.22 5.77 18.11
C LYS A 111 3.85 5.72 17.44
N LYS A 112 3.02 4.81 17.94
CA LYS A 112 1.61 4.70 17.57
C LYS A 112 0.89 6.03 17.77
N GLY A 113 0.09 6.42 16.79
CA GLY A 113 -0.68 7.67 16.76
C GLY A 113 0.06 8.84 16.13
N GLU A 114 1.37 8.76 15.91
CA GLU A 114 2.10 9.80 15.21
C GLU A 114 1.86 9.79 13.71
N TYR A 115 1.98 10.96 13.09
CA TYR A 115 1.97 11.10 11.64
C TYR A 115 3.37 10.87 11.07
N ILE A 116 3.44 10.17 9.94
CA ILE A 116 4.60 10.11 9.07
C ILE A 116 4.29 10.94 7.83
N TYR A 117 5.23 11.79 7.47
CA TYR A 117 5.33 12.42 6.16
C TYR A 117 6.75 12.19 5.66
N TYR A 118 6.90 11.49 4.55
CA TYR A 118 8.17 11.27 3.87
C TYR A 118 8.11 11.91 2.49
N SER A 119 9.19 12.60 2.12
CA SER A 119 9.37 13.20 0.80
C SER A 119 10.82 12.99 0.40
N GLY A 120 11.08 12.19 -0.63
CA GLY A 120 12.45 11.90 -1.06
C GLY A 120 12.56 10.80 -2.11
N SER A 121 13.79 10.59 -2.57
CA SER A 121 14.14 9.57 -3.55
C SER A 121 14.06 8.16 -2.97
N ILE A 122 13.41 7.25 -3.71
CA ILE A 122 13.53 5.81 -3.51
C ILE A 122 14.22 5.18 -4.73
N SER A 123 15.14 4.25 -4.47
CA SER A 123 15.60 3.31 -5.50
C SER A 123 14.90 1.98 -5.28
N LEU A 124 14.17 1.52 -6.29
CA LEU A 124 13.55 0.21 -6.30
C LEU A 124 14.54 -0.89 -6.73
N ASN A 125 15.76 -0.54 -7.16
CA ASN A 125 16.77 -1.45 -7.73
C ASN A 125 16.18 -2.49 -8.71
N MET A 126 15.08 -2.13 -9.38
CA MET A 126 14.41 -2.99 -10.34
C MET A 126 15.02 -2.70 -11.71
N GLU A 127 15.74 -3.68 -12.25
CA GLU A 127 16.47 -3.53 -13.51
C GLU A 127 15.55 -3.17 -14.67
N ASN A 128 14.28 -3.63 -14.66
CA ASN A 128 13.21 -3.14 -15.52
C ASN A 128 11.83 -3.41 -14.87
N ILE A 129 10.91 -2.44 -14.98
CA ILE A 129 9.48 -2.74 -14.80
C ILE A 129 9.04 -3.63 -15.97
N PRO A 130 8.41 -4.80 -15.73
CA PRO A 130 7.88 -5.63 -16.81
C PRO A 130 6.98 -4.80 -17.76
N GLN A 131 7.06 -5.08 -19.06
CA GLN A 131 6.06 -4.53 -19.99
C GLN A 131 4.73 -5.26 -19.81
N GLY A 132 3.64 -4.56 -20.12
CA GLY A 132 2.28 -5.05 -20.01
C GLY A 132 1.62 -4.72 -18.67
N GLU A 133 0.58 -5.49 -18.36
CA GLU A 133 -0.27 -5.28 -17.19
C GLU A 133 0.08 -6.24 -16.07
N PHE A 134 0.31 -5.70 -14.88
CA PHE A 134 0.58 -6.52 -13.70
C PHE A 134 0.13 -5.84 -12.41
N ASN A 135 -0.10 -6.66 -11.40
CA ASN A 135 -0.39 -6.19 -10.05
C ASN A 135 0.84 -6.39 -9.16
N MET A 136 1.11 -5.41 -8.33
CA MET A 136 2.18 -5.44 -7.33
C MET A 136 1.61 -5.11 -5.96
N THR A 137 2.07 -5.79 -4.92
CA THR A 137 1.71 -5.48 -3.54
C THR A 137 2.95 -5.00 -2.81
N ALA A 138 2.85 -3.82 -2.18
CA ALA A 138 3.85 -3.33 -1.24
C ALA A 138 3.32 -3.42 0.18
N GLN A 139 4.10 -4.01 1.09
CA GLN A 139 3.76 -4.13 2.50
C GLN A 139 4.90 -3.62 3.35
N LEU A 140 4.58 -2.74 4.29
CA LEU A 140 5.50 -2.32 5.35
C LEU A 140 5.00 -2.88 6.67
N PHE A 141 5.90 -3.49 7.43
CA PHE A 141 5.58 -4.06 8.74
C PHE A 141 6.69 -3.77 9.76
N ASN A 142 6.30 -3.73 11.04
CA ASN A 142 7.22 -3.47 12.14
C ASN A 142 7.86 -4.75 12.71
N GLU A 143 8.61 -4.62 13.81
CA GLU A 143 9.27 -5.74 14.51
C GLU A 143 8.32 -6.89 14.89
N ASP A 144 7.05 -6.57 15.17
CA ASP A 144 6.03 -7.53 15.60
C ASP A 144 5.19 -8.06 14.42
N ARG A 145 5.60 -7.78 13.18
CA ARG A 145 4.88 -8.12 11.94
C ARG A 145 3.50 -7.45 11.82
N HIS A 146 3.23 -6.38 12.56
CA HIS A 146 2.05 -5.56 12.33
C HIS A 146 2.20 -4.78 11.03
N THR A 147 1.18 -4.83 10.17
CA THR A 147 1.10 -4.00 8.98
C THR A 147 1.05 -2.53 9.37
N ILE A 148 1.98 -1.74 8.82
CA ILE A 148 2.07 -0.30 8.98
C ILE A 148 1.46 0.40 7.77
N ILE A 149 1.80 -0.07 6.57
CA ILE A 149 1.24 0.37 5.29
C ILE A 149 1.07 -0.87 4.41
N CYS A 150 -0.03 -0.96 3.68
CA CYS A 150 -0.25 -1.97 2.66
C CYS A 150 -0.88 -1.29 1.44
N ALA A 151 -0.30 -1.46 0.25
CA ALA A 151 -0.86 -0.94 -0.98
C ALA A 151 -0.78 -1.97 -2.12
N ASN A 152 -1.92 -2.18 -2.78
CA ASN A 152 -2.03 -2.95 -4.01
C ASN A 152 -1.97 -1.97 -5.18
N PHE A 153 -0.94 -2.11 -6.00
CA PHE A 153 -0.71 -1.35 -7.21
C PHE A 153 -1.18 -2.11 -8.43
N TYR A 154 -1.82 -1.39 -9.35
CA TYR A 154 -2.01 -1.79 -10.73
C TYR A 154 -1.09 -0.94 -11.60
N ILE A 155 -0.30 -1.61 -12.44
CA ILE A 155 0.64 -0.98 -13.35
C ILE A 155 0.35 -1.50 -14.76
N ASN A 156 0.19 -0.57 -15.70
CA ASN A 156 0.14 -0.83 -17.12
C ASN A 156 1.27 -0.04 -17.80
N ASN A 157 2.26 -0.76 -18.32
CA ASN A 157 3.44 -0.22 -18.98
C ASN A 157 3.43 -0.61 -20.46
N ALA A 158 3.14 0.36 -21.33
CA ALA A 158 2.95 0.18 -22.77
C ALA A 158 4.23 0.38 -23.58
#